data_AF-A0A8S2R8K8-F1
#
_entry.id   AF-A0A8S2R8K8-F1
#
_cell.length_a   1.000
_cell.length_b   1.000
_cell.length_c   1.000
_cell.angle_alpha   90.00
_cell.angle_beta   90.00
_cell.angle_gamma   90.00
#
_symmetry.space_group_name_H-M   'P 1'
#
loop_
_entity.id
_entity.type
_entity.pdbx_description
1 polymer ?
#
loop_
_entity_poly.entity_id
_entity_poly.type
_entity_poly.pdbx_seq_one_letter_code
_entity_poly.pdbx_strand_id
1 'polypeptide(L)'
;MPTAPKRQRSFVTSNVTDGTGSTIEHSKQVRIVRTQSRLRMLVEQLPNGRKRLHLKGIDTIAIPTELYELTDLDILDVTPESKSGMNYTLSRVPADFRFLINLKCLHLDNNNIVSFPAEIGELPHLETLTVSNNHLTTLPDQIRQLQRLQSCHLSNNKIEDMPSCLCYLSKSLLFLDLSYNYLRQIPSSIHNLKQLRTLLLLGNRIKTLPDSVCQLSKLETLWLGDNKLAELPKSFPQLKHLDWYHHCELSSNFEGNPLKKFSFDENEDSQSFAQEIQSNKIYLFSKLPMSQ
;
A
#
# COMPACT_ATOMS: atom_id res chain seq x y z
N MET A 1 24.91 10.77 -48.91
CA MET A 1 23.83 10.34 -48.00
C MET A 1 23.83 11.28 -46.80
N PRO A 2 22.72 11.99 -46.49
CA PRO A 2 22.72 13.00 -45.45
C PRO A 2 22.67 12.34 -44.07
N THR A 3 23.62 12.73 -43.23
CA THR A 3 23.75 12.38 -41.82
C THR A 3 22.57 12.93 -41.00
N ALA A 4 21.93 12.06 -40.21
CA ALA A 4 20.87 12.46 -39.27
C ALA A 4 21.41 13.43 -38.20
N PRO A 5 20.64 14.44 -37.78
CA PRO A 5 21.12 15.42 -36.80
C PRO A 5 21.17 14.80 -35.40
N LYS A 6 22.35 14.88 -34.77
CA LYS A 6 22.53 14.62 -33.32
C LYS A 6 21.67 15.62 -32.54
N ARG A 7 20.53 15.16 -31.99
CA ARG A 7 19.70 15.99 -31.10
C ARG A 7 20.49 16.32 -29.82
N GLN A 8 20.68 17.62 -29.57
CA GLN A 8 21.25 18.14 -28.33
C GLN A 8 20.41 17.69 -27.12
N ARG A 9 21.08 17.10 -26.13
CA ARG A 9 20.53 16.78 -24.82
C ARG A 9 20.51 18.09 -24.01
N SER A 10 19.34 18.70 -23.81
CA SER A 10 19.22 19.89 -22.96
C SER A 10 19.03 19.49 -21.50
N PHE A 11 19.93 20.00 -20.64
CA PHE A 11 19.75 20.01 -19.20
C PHE A 11 18.86 21.21 -18.85
N VAL A 12 17.81 20.99 -18.05
CA VAL A 12 17.06 22.10 -17.44
C VAL A 12 17.19 21.95 -15.93
N THR A 13 18.07 22.74 -15.34
CA THR A 13 18.12 22.96 -13.89
C THR A 13 17.08 24.01 -13.55
N SER A 14 15.98 23.63 -12.89
CA SER A 14 15.04 24.62 -12.33
C SER A 14 15.45 24.90 -10.88
N ASN A 15 16.08 26.05 -10.65
CA ASN A 15 16.27 26.59 -9.30
C ASN A 15 14.97 27.31 -8.90
N VAL A 16 14.33 26.88 -7.81
CA VAL A 16 13.24 27.61 -7.19
C VAL A 16 13.82 28.33 -5.99
N THR A 17 13.92 29.66 -6.05
CA THR A 17 14.33 30.52 -4.95
C THR A 17 13.09 30.99 -4.20
N ASP A 18 12.98 30.69 -2.91
CA ASP A 18 12.03 31.38 -2.02
C ASP A 18 12.70 32.61 -1.40
N GLY A 19 11.94 33.70 -1.26
CA GLY A 19 12.38 35.07 -0.97
C GLY A 19 12.97 35.33 0.42
N THR A 20 13.60 34.36 1.06
CA THR A 20 14.28 34.51 2.35
C THR A 20 15.63 33.80 2.24
N GLY A 21 16.71 34.56 2.05
CA GLY A 21 18.05 34.05 1.76
C GLY A 21 18.69 33.17 2.84
N SER A 22 18.20 31.93 3.02
CA SER A 22 18.88 30.83 3.70
C SER A 22 18.90 29.59 2.79
N THR A 23 20.05 29.35 2.16
CA THR A 23 20.34 28.15 1.37
C THR A 23 20.69 26.99 2.29
N ILE A 24 19.74 26.08 2.53
CA ILE A 24 20.05 24.67 2.79
C ILE A 24 19.77 23.93 1.48
N GLU A 25 20.77 23.89 0.60
CA GLU A 25 20.68 23.23 -0.70
C GLU A 25 20.79 21.71 -0.53
N HIS A 26 19.66 21.03 -0.63
CA HIS A 26 19.61 19.66 -1.15
C HIS A 26 18.91 19.75 -2.50
N SER A 27 19.64 20.23 -3.51
CA SER A 27 19.09 20.52 -4.84
C SER A 27 18.64 19.21 -5.53
N LYS A 28 17.32 19.06 -5.67
CA LYS A 28 16.70 18.00 -6.47
C LYS A 28 17.10 18.18 -7.93
N GLN A 29 17.86 17.25 -8.49
CA GLN A 29 18.14 17.24 -9.92
C GLN A 29 17.02 16.49 -10.65
N VAL A 30 16.28 17.20 -11.50
CA VAL A 30 15.22 16.62 -12.33
C VAL A 30 15.68 16.57 -13.79
N ARG A 31 15.74 15.37 -14.36
CA ARG A 31 15.99 15.16 -15.78
C ARG A 31 14.69 14.83 -16.49
N ILE A 32 14.34 15.64 -17.50
CA ILE A 32 13.18 15.39 -18.36
C ILE A 32 13.63 14.64 -19.61
N VAL A 33 13.18 13.40 -19.78
CA VAL A 33 13.35 12.66 -21.03
C VAL A 33 12.03 12.77 -21.81
N ARG A 34 12.09 13.42 -22.98
CA ARG A 34 10.97 13.52 -23.91
C ARG A 34 10.95 12.28 -24.79
N THR A 35 9.82 11.59 -24.81
CA THR A 35 9.59 10.45 -25.71
C THR A 35 9.00 10.91 -27.04
N GLN A 36 8.85 10.00 -28.01
CA GLN A 36 8.13 10.30 -29.26
C GLN A 36 6.64 10.55 -29.02
N SER A 37 6.08 9.96 -27.96
CA SER A 37 4.75 10.28 -27.45
C SER A 37 4.79 11.57 -26.62
N ARG A 38 3.63 12.16 -26.30
CA ARG A 38 3.55 13.33 -25.40
C ARG A 38 3.83 12.94 -23.93
N LEU A 39 4.43 11.77 -23.69
CA LEU A 39 4.89 11.28 -22.40
C LEU A 39 6.27 11.84 -22.07
N ARG A 40 6.40 12.26 -20.82
CA ARG A 40 7.55 12.88 -20.19
C ARG A 40 7.94 12.01 -19.01
N MET A 41 9.16 11.54 -19.06
CA MET A 41 9.81 10.85 -17.95
C MET A 41 10.55 11.89 -17.12
N LEU A 42 10.13 12.07 -15.86
CA LEU A 42 10.79 12.95 -14.90
C LEU A 42 11.62 12.10 -13.95
N VAL A 43 12.92 12.04 -14.18
CA VAL A 43 13.85 11.36 -13.28
C VAL A 43 14.31 12.36 -12.24
N GLU A 44 13.98 12.10 -10.97
CA GLU A 44 14.41 12.84 -9.80
C GLU A 44 15.45 12.03 -9.03
N GLN A 45 16.57 12.66 -8.70
CA GLN A 45 17.49 12.11 -7.71
C GLN A 45 17.12 12.63 -6.32
N LEU A 46 16.83 11.71 -5.41
CA LEU A 46 16.45 12.01 -4.04
C LEU A 46 17.70 12.28 -3.18
N PRO A 47 17.59 13.03 -2.06
CA PRO A 47 18.72 13.35 -1.19
C PRO A 47 19.48 12.13 -0.62
N ASN A 48 18.82 10.98 -0.54
CA ASN A 48 19.40 9.71 -0.12
C ASN A 48 20.08 8.92 -1.26
N GLY A 49 20.26 9.54 -2.43
CA GLY A 49 20.85 8.95 -3.63
C GLY A 49 19.90 8.10 -4.47
N ARG A 50 18.69 7.81 -3.99
CA ARG A 50 17.70 7.00 -4.73
C ARG A 50 17.22 7.71 -5.99
N LYS A 51 16.90 6.93 -7.03
CA LYS A 51 16.34 7.45 -8.28
C LYS A 51 14.84 7.19 -8.34
N ARG A 52 14.07 8.26 -8.49
CA ARG A 52 12.63 8.20 -8.75
C ARG A 52 12.35 8.60 -10.18
N LEU A 53 11.48 7.87 -10.84
CA LEU A 53 10.93 8.23 -12.12
C LEU A 53 9.44 8.43 -11.95
N HIS A 54 8.97 9.59 -12.37
CA HIS A 54 7.57 9.90 -12.47
C HIS A 54 7.17 10.02 -13.95
N LEU A 55 6.17 9.25 -14.36
CA LEU A 55 5.64 9.29 -15.72
C LEU A 55 4.53 10.34 -15.80
N LYS A 56 4.77 11.44 -16.52
CA LYS A 56 3.75 12.47 -16.82
C LYS A 56 3.44 12.49 -18.30
N GLY A 57 2.21 12.74 -18.72
CA GLY A 57 1.96 13.10 -20.12
C GLY A 57 0.61 12.75 -20.68
N ILE A 58 0.47 13.10 -21.96
CA ILE A 58 -0.78 13.19 -22.71
C ILE A 58 -0.85 11.97 -23.61
N ASP A 59 -1.93 11.19 -23.54
CA ASP A 59 -2.20 10.04 -24.42
C ASP A 59 -1.04 9.05 -24.57
N THR A 60 -1.00 8.07 -23.68
CA THR A 60 -0.16 6.90 -23.88
C THR A 60 -1.00 5.64 -23.94
N ILE A 61 -1.00 5.04 -25.12
CA ILE A 61 -1.49 3.67 -25.33
C ILE A 61 -0.47 2.67 -24.77
N ALA A 62 0.80 3.07 -24.59
CA ALA A 62 1.88 2.22 -24.08
C ALA A 62 2.95 3.01 -23.32
N ILE A 63 3.58 2.34 -22.35
CA ILE A 63 4.79 2.79 -21.66
C ILE A 63 5.98 2.72 -22.63
N PRO A 64 6.84 3.75 -22.71
CA PRO A 64 8.02 3.76 -23.59
C PRO A 64 9.02 2.67 -23.20
N THR A 65 9.63 2.00 -24.20
CA THR A 65 10.62 0.94 -23.97
C THR A 65 11.89 1.45 -23.31
N GLU A 66 12.23 2.73 -23.50
CA GLU A 66 13.36 3.39 -22.85
C GLU A 66 13.25 3.39 -21.32
N LEU A 67 12.05 3.21 -20.76
CA LEU A 67 11.86 3.01 -19.33
C LEU A 67 12.68 1.80 -18.84
N TYR A 68 12.66 0.72 -19.59
CA TYR A 68 13.20 -0.58 -19.17
C TYR A 68 14.73 -0.59 -19.18
N GLU A 69 15.37 0.42 -19.78
CA GLU A 69 16.82 0.65 -19.71
C GLU A 69 17.27 1.29 -18.39
N LEU A 70 16.34 1.85 -17.61
CA LEU A 70 16.62 2.52 -16.33
C LEU A 70 16.73 1.49 -15.19
N THR A 71 17.68 0.57 -15.30
CA THR A 71 17.83 -0.56 -14.36
C THR A 71 18.27 -0.12 -12.96
N ASP A 72 18.76 1.12 -12.81
CA ASP A 72 19.20 1.72 -11.53
C ASP A 72 18.08 2.50 -10.81
N LEU A 73 16.84 2.34 -11.26
CA LEU A 73 15.67 3.01 -10.70
C LEU A 73 15.22 2.36 -9.40
N ASP A 74 15.07 3.16 -8.33
CA ASP A 74 14.52 2.69 -7.05
C ASP A 74 13.00 2.86 -6.97
N ILE A 75 12.45 3.92 -7.58
CA ILE A 75 11.03 4.28 -7.45
C ILE A 75 10.46 4.56 -8.84
N LEU A 76 9.38 3.87 -9.19
CA LEU A 76 8.60 4.10 -10.40
C LEU A 76 7.21 4.54 -10.00
N ASP A 77 6.83 5.75 -10.40
CA ASP A 77 5.51 6.31 -10.18
C ASP A 77 4.80 6.51 -11.52
N VAL A 78 3.72 5.76 -11.70
CA VAL A 78 2.83 5.81 -12.87
C VAL A 78 1.41 6.23 -12.44
N THR A 79 1.28 6.87 -11.29
CA THR A 79 0.02 7.41 -10.78
C THR A 79 -0.40 8.61 -11.63
N PRO A 80 -1.61 8.61 -12.22
CA PRO A 80 -2.09 9.74 -13.02
C PRO A 80 -2.30 11.00 -12.17
N GLU A 81 -2.02 12.17 -12.74
CA GLU A 81 -2.22 13.45 -12.05
C GLU A 81 -3.65 13.98 -12.22
N SER A 82 -4.40 14.02 -11.12
CA SER A 82 -5.81 14.48 -11.09
C SER A 82 -6.04 15.90 -11.61
N LYS A 83 -5.02 16.76 -11.58
CA LYS A 83 -5.12 18.19 -11.95
C LYS A 83 -4.97 18.47 -13.44
N SER A 84 -4.60 17.47 -14.24
CA SER A 84 -4.13 17.74 -15.61
C SER A 84 -5.25 17.80 -16.66
N GLY A 85 -6.50 17.46 -16.32
CA GLY A 85 -7.58 17.31 -17.31
C GLY A 85 -7.28 16.24 -18.37
N MET A 86 -6.26 15.41 -18.13
CA MET A 86 -5.69 14.44 -19.06
C MET A 86 -5.67 13.07 -18.41
N ASN A 87 -6.20 12.07 -19.12
CA ASN A 87 -6.38 10.71 -18.60
C ASN A 87 -5.37 9.75 -19.23
N TYR A 88 -4.11 9.79 -18.81
CA TYR A 88 -3.26 8.61 -19.01
C TYR A 88 -3.57 7.63 -17.90
N THR A 89 -4.16 6.49 -18.24
CA THR A 89 -4.42 5.41 -17.27
C THR A 89 -3.95 4.09 -17.86
N LEU A 90 -3.32 3.27 -17.03
CA LEU A 90 -2.96 1.90 -17.39
C LEU A 90 -4.17 1.00 -17.21
N SER A 91 -4.50 0.18 -18.21
CA SER A 91 -5.49 -0.90 -18.07
C SER A 91 -4.85 -2.21 -17.60
N ARG A 92 -3.55 -2.37 -17.82
CA ARG A 92 -2.75 -3.55 -17.44
C ARG A 92 -1.33 -3.11 -17.08
N VAL A 93 -0.68 -3.85 -16.19
CA VAL A 93 0.74 -3.65 -15.88
C VAL A 93 1.58 -4.36 -16.95
N PRO A 94 2.57 -3.70 -17.58
CA PRO A 94 3.44 -4.36 -18.56
C PRO A 94 4.37 -5.40 -17.92
N ALA A 95 4.52 -6.55 -18.56
CA ALA A 95 5.44 -7.61 -18.12
C ALA A 95 6.89 -7.14 -18.04
N ASP A 96 7.27 -6.18 -18.90
CA ASP A 96 8.62 -5.61 -18.99
C ASP A 96 9.05 -4.82 -17.74
N PHE A 97 8.14 -4.56 -16.79
CA PHE A 97 8.53 -4.03 -15.48
C PHE A 97 9.55 -4.92 -14.77
N ARG A 98 9.60 -6.23 -15.07
CA ARG A 98 10.65 -7.15 -14.58
C ARG A 98 12.08 -6.69 -14.83
N PHE A 99 12.33 -5.86 -15.85
CA PHE A 99 13.68 -5.38 -16.15
C PHE A 99 14.16 -4.30 -15.17
N LEU A 100 13.26 -3.70 -14.39
CA LEU A 100 13.59 -2.72 -13.35
C LEU A 100 14.06 -3.44 -12.07
N ILE A 101 15.15 -4.19 -12.19
CA ILE A 101 15.62 -5.14 -11.17
C ILE A 101 15.91 -4.50 -9.81
N ASN A 102 16.27 -3.22 -9.76
CA ASN A 102 16.55 -2.48 -8.51
C ASN A 102 15.33 -1.77 -7.92
N LEU A 103 14.15 -1.93 -8.52
CA LEU A 103 12.94 -1.24 -8.10
C LEU A 103 12.53 -1.66 -6.69
N LYS A 104 12.38 -0.67 -5.81
CA LYS A 104 11.94 -0.81 -4.41
C LYS A 104 10.51 -0.34 -4.22
N CYS A 105 10.10 0.71 -4.92
CA CYS A 105 8.73 1.24 -4.82
C CYS A 105 8.09 1.33 -6.20
N LEU A 106 6.91 0.73 -6.34
CA LEU A 106 6.09 0.81 -7.54
C LEU A 106 4.73 1.42 -7.19
N HIS A 107 4.46 2.62 -7.72
CA HIS A 107 3.19 3.31 -7.53
C HIS A 107 2.34 3.27 -8.80
N LEU A 108 1.14 2.70 -8.66
CA LEU A 108 0.18 2.43 -9.74
C LEU A 108 -1.23 2.88 -9.38
N ASP A 109 -1.37 3.72 -8.36
CA ASP A 109 -2.67 4.17 -7.87
C ASP A 109 -3.45 4.92 -8.96
N ASN A 110 -4.78 4.94 -8.85
CA ASN A 110 -5.68 5.73 -9.71
C ASN A 110 -5.56 5.41 -11.22
N ASN A 111 -5.32 4.14 -11.56
CA ASN A 111 -5.30 3.65 -12.93
C ASN A 111 -6.58 2.83 -13.22
N ASN A 112 -6.62 2.17 -14.38
CA ASN A 112 -7.71 1.26 -14.77
C ASN A 112 -7.26 -0.20 -14.76
N ILE A 113 -6.29 -0.57 -13.92
CA ILE A 113 -5.62 -1.87 -13.95
C ILE A 113 -6.60 -2.96 -13.56
N VAL A 114 -6.79 -3.95 -14.43
CA VAL A 114 -7.64 -5.12 -14.17
C VAL A 114 -6.86 -6.36 -13.74
N SER A 115 -5.56 -6.43 -14.06
CA SER A 115 -4.70 -7.57 -13.71
C SER A 115 -3.21 -7.22 -13.76
N PHE A 116 -2.41 -8.01 -13.04
CA PHE A 116 -0.95 -8.01 -13.13
C PHE A 116 -0.44 -9.19 -13.96
N PRO A 117 0.70 -9.03 -14.66
CA PRO A 117 1.45 -10.13 -15.28
C PRO A 117 2.16 -10.96 -14.21
N ALA A 118 2.50 -12.22 -14.53
CA ALA A 118 3.23 -13.10 -13.61
C ALA A 118 4.63 -12.55 -13.26
N GLU A 119 5.23 -11.87 -14.22
CA GLU A 119 6.54 -11.23 -14.19
C GLU A 119 6.69 -10.18 -13.07
N ILE A 120 5.59 -9.72 -12.45
CA ILE A 120 5.69 -8.85 -11.27
C ILE A 120 6.49 -9.50 -10.14
N GLY A 121 6.45 -10.84 -10.03
CA GLY A 121 7.21 -11.60 -9.03
C GLY A 121 8.73 -11.57 -9.26
N GLU A 122 9.19 -11.13 -10.43
CA GLU A 122 10.61 -11.04 -10.81
C GLU A 122 11.27 -9.73 -10.35
N LEU A 123 10.64 -8.96 -9.45
CA LEU A 123 11.20 -7.75 -8.84
C LEU A 123 11.83 -8.06 -7.47
N PRO A 124 13.10 -8.48 -7.39
CA PRO A 124 13.71 -9.05 -6.18
C PRO A 124 13.89 -8.05 -5.03
N HIS A 125 13.78 -6.76 -5.32
CA HIS A 125 14.02 -5.67 -4.39
C HIS A 125 12.74 -4.89 -4.02
N LEU A 126 11.57 -5.31 -4.49
CA LEU A 126 10.34 -4.56 -4.25
C LEU A 126 9.96 -4.60 -2.76
N GLU A 127 9.87 -3.40 -2.17
CA GLU A 127 9.55 -3.13 -0.77
C GLU A 127 8.11 -2.58 -0.63
N THR A 128 7.67 -1.77 -1.59
CA THR A 128 6.36 -1.12 -1.59
C THR A 128 5.65 -1.26 -2.93
N LEU A 129 4.41 -1.73 -2.89
CA LEU A 129 3.50 -1.79 -4.04
C LEU A 129 2.21 -1.05 -3.71
N THR A 130 1.91 0.03 -4.44
CA THR A 130 0.62 0.74 -4.33
C THR A 130 -0.16 0.62 -5.64
N VAL A 131 -1.40 0.16 -5.54
CA VAL A 131 -2.30 -0.03 -6.69
C VAL A 131 -3.76 0.22 -6.28
N SER A 132 -3.96 1.14 -5.35
CA SER A 132 -5.28 1.54 -4.90
C SER A 132 -6.05 2.28 -6.00
N ASN A 133 -7.38 2.28 -5.93
CA ASN A 133 -8.25 2.92 -6.92
C ASN A 133 -8.03 2.37 -8.34
N ASN A 134 -8.19 1.06 -8.49
CA ASN A 134 -8.08 0.33 -9.76
C ASN A 134 -9.28 -0.64 -9.92
N HIS A 135 -9.22 -1.58 -10.88
CA HIS A 135 -10.28 -2.56 -11.13
C HIS A 135 -9.80 -4.01 -10.91
N LEU A 136 -8.81 -4.23 -10.03
CA LEU A 136 -8.26 -5.55 -9.78
C LEU A 136 -9.31 -6.47 -9.15
N THR A 137 -9.41 -7.69 -9.66
CA THR A 137 -10.21 -8.76 -9.06
C THR A 137 -9.36 -9.75 -8.27
N THR A 138 -8.07 -9.85 -8.59
CA THR A 138 -7.09 -10.70 -7.90
C THR A 138 -5.66 -10.25 -8.19
N LEU A 139 -4.69 -10.91 -7.56
CA LEU A 139 -3.26 -10.80 -7.85
C LEU A 139 -2.73 -12.14 -8.40
N PRO A 140 -1.67 -12.13 -9.24
CA PRO A 140 -1.05 -13.36 -9.72
C PRO A 140 -0.33 -14.09 -8.58
N ASP A 141 -0.27 -15.41 -8.65
CA ASP A 141 0.37 -16.25 -7.63
C ASP A 141 1.84 -15.91 -7.40
N GLN A 142 2.51 -15.37 -8.43
CA GLN A 142 3.91 -14.97 -8.41
C GLN A 142 4.20 -13.81 -7.45
N ILE A 143 3.19 -13.09 -6.95
CA ILE A 143 3.39 -12.11 -5.85
C ILE A 143 4.08 -12.74 -4.63
N ARG A 144 3.91 -14.06 -4.41
CA ARG A 144 4.63 -14.79 -3.35
C ARG A 144 6.15 -14.73 -3.47
N GLN A 145 6.70 -14.38 -4.63
CA GLN A 145 8.15 -14.28 -4.86
C GLN A 145 8.74 -12.97 -4.34
N LEU A 146 7.90 -11.97 -4.05
CA LEU A 146 8.31 -10.65 -3.55
C LEU A 146 8.70 -10.66 -2.06
N GLN A 147 9.70 -11.46 -1.71
CA GLN A 147 10.12 -11.75 -0.32
C GLN A 147 10.69 -10.53 0.45
N ARG A 148 10.77 -9.37 -0.20
CA ARG A 148 11.13 -8.07 0.43
C ARG A 148 9.95 -7.11 0.56
N LEU A 149 8.76 -7.47 0.07
CA LEU A 149 7.60 -6.60 0.09
C LEU A 149 7.14 -6.39 1.54
N GLN A 150 7.18 -5.14 1.97
CA GLN A 150 6.83 -4.68 3.31
C GLN A 150 5.46 -4.01 3.34
N SER A 151 5.10 -3.28 2.29
CA SER A 151 3.83 -2.56 2.21
C SER A 151 3.09 -2.87 0.91
N CYS A 152 1.83 -3.27 1.03
CA CYS A 152 0.96 -3.52 -0.10
C CYS A 152 -0.37 -2.79 0.07
N HIS A 153 -0.68 -1.89 -0.87
CA HIS A 153 -1.90 -1.08 -0.86
C HIS A 153 -2.77 -1.48 -2.05
N LEU A 154 -3.93 -2.08 -1.76
CA LEU A 154 -4.89 -2.63 -2.72
C LEU A 154 -6.29 -2.03 -2.52
N SER A 155 -6.40 -0.93 -1.78
CA SER A 155 -7.71 -0.35 -1.44
C SER A 155 -8.47 0.16 -2.66
N ASN A 156 -9.81 0.15 -2.57
CA ASN A 156 -10.69 0.59 -3.64
C ASN A 156 -10.43 -0.15 -4.97
N ASN A 157 -10.57 -1.47 -4.93
CA ASN A 157 -10.49 -2.39 -6.06
C ASN A 157 -11.75 -3.29 -6.08
N LYS A 158 -11.73 -4.38 -6.85
CA LYS A 158 -12.85 -5.32 -7.01
C LYS A 158 -12.53 -6.73 -6.52
N ILE A 159 -11.65 -6.84 -5.51
CA ILE A 159 -11.17 -8.13 -5.00
C ILE A 159 -12.28 -8.77 -4.16
N GLU A 160 -12.71 -9.98 -4.52
CA GLU A 160 -13.78 -10.71 -3.81
C GLU A 160 -13.26 -11.69 -2.74
N ASP A 161 -12.05 -12.20 -2.93
CA ASP A 161 -11.35 -13.09 -2.01
C ASP A 161 -9.93 -12.58 -1.81
N MET A 162 -9.46 -12.55 -0.56
CA MET A 162 -8.09 -12.10 -0.28
C MET A 162 -7.11 -13.09 -0.93
N PRO A 163 -6.19 -12.65 -1.81
CA PRO A 163 -5.25 -13.54 -2.48
C PRO A 163 -4.34 -14.25 -1.47
N SER A 164 -4.47 -15.58 -1.34
CA SER A 164 -3.67 -16.38 -0.40
C SER A 164 -2.17 -16.36 -0.72
N CYS A 165 -1.79 -15.99 -1.94
CA CYS A 165 -0.39 -15.78 -2.33
C CYS A 165 0.31 -14.71 -1.47
N LEU A 166 -0.43 -13.69 -0.99
CA LEU A 166 0.10 -12.68 -0.05
C LEU A 166 0.55 -13.30 1.27
N CYS A 167 -0.11 -14.36 1.74
CA CYS A 167 0.22 -15.04 2.99
C CYS A 167 1.61 -15.73 2.97
N TYR A 168 2.24 -15.87 1.81
CA TYR A 168 3.61 -16.39 1.69
C TYR A 168 4.69 -15.33 1.95
N LEU A 169 4.31 -14.05 2.09
CA LEU A 169 5.19 -12.93 2.45
C LEU A 169 5.44 -12.83 3.97
N SER A 170 5.47 -13.99 4.62
CA SER A 170 5.51 -14.19 6.08
C SER A 170 6.63 -13.45 6.83
N LYS A 171 7.75 -13.23 6.14
CA LYS A 171 8.97 -12.64 6.71
C LYS A 171 9.09 -11.13 6.50
N SER A 172 8.32 -10.55 5.58
CA SER A 172 8.54 -9.17 5.13
C SER A 172 7.32 -8.28 5.28
N LEU A 173 6.10 -8.79 5.07
CA LEU A 173 4.91 -7.94 4.97
C LEU A 173 4.54 -7.36 6.35
N LEU A 174 4.56 -6.03 6.45
CA LEU A 174 4.26 -5.26 7.65
C LEU A 174 2.89 -4.57 7.56
N PHE A 175 2.52 -4.13 6.36
CA PHE A 175 1.31 -3.36 6.10
C PHE A 175 0.55 -3.95 4.91
N LEU A 176 -0.74 -4.20 5.10
CA LEU A 176 -1.65 -4.65 4.06
C LEU A 176 -2.97 -3.87 4.13
N ASP A 177 -3.27 -3.13 3.07
CA ASP A 177 -4.55 -2.44 2.92
C ASP A 177 -5.37 -3.08 1.80
N LEU A 178 -6.53 -3.62 2.17
CA LEU A 178 -7.54 -4.23 1.31
C LEU A 178 -8.90 -3.54 1.50
N SER A 179 -8.92 -2.33 2.04
CA SER A 179 -10.16 -1.58 2.30
C SER A 179 -10.93 -1.28 1.02
N TYR A 180 -12.25 -1.13 1.11
CA TYR A 180 -13.13 -0.80 -0.01
C TYR A 180 -13.00 -1.78 -1.19
N ASN A 181 -12.98 -3.08 -0.88
CA ASN A 181 -13.07 -4.15 -1.86
C ASN A 181 -14.40 -4.90 -1.67
N TYR A 182 -14.52 -6.11 -2.21
CA TYR A 182 -15.70 -6.96 -2.07
C TYR A 182 -15.41 -8.24 -1.26
N LEU A 183 -14.40 -8.19 -0.38
CA LEU A 183 -13.92 -9.36 0.35
C LEU A 183 -15.03 -10.01 1.16
N ARG A 184 -15.28 -11.29 0.94
CA ARG A 184 -16.28 -12.08 1.68
C ARG A 184 -15.68 -12.84 2.86
N GLN A 185 -14.41 -13.18 2.76
CA GLN A 185 -13.67 -14.01 3.72
C GLN A 185 -12.18 -13.66 3.72
N ILE A 186 -11.53 -13.98 4.83
CA ILE A 186 -10.07 -13.96 4.98
C ILE A 186 -9.60 -15.41 5.03
N PRO A 187 -8.57 -15.81 4.26
CA PRO A 187 -8.09 -17.19 4.26
C PRO A 187 -7.45 -17.55 5.60
N SER A 188 -7.58 -18.81 6.01
CA SER A 188 -6.96 -19.30 7.25
C SER A 188 -5.44 -19.16 7.23
N SER A 189 -4.81 -19.17 6.06
CA SER A 189 -3.36 -18.95 5.87
C SER A 189 -2.88 -17.56 6.30
N ILE A 190 -3.76 -16.62 6.65
CA ILE A 190 -3.40 -15.30 7.17
C ILE A 190 -2.43 -15.38 8.35
N HIS A 191 -2.51 -16.43 9.17
CA HIS A 191 -1.60 -16.65 10.31
C HIS A 191 -0.12 -16.70 9.92
N ASN A 192 0.23 -16.94 8.66
CA ASN A 192 1.60 -16.96 8.18
C ASN A 192 2.25 -15.57 8.20
N LEU A 193 1.47 -14.48 8.19
CA LEU A 193 1.98 -13.11 8.16
C LEU A 193 2.51 -12.65 9.53
N LYS A 194 3.56 -13.31 10.04
CA LYS A 194 4.10 -13.11 11.40
C LYS A 194 4.72 -11.74 11.65
N GLN A 195 5.00 -10.97 10.60
CA GLN A 195 5.49 -9.59 10.71
C GLN A 195 4.41 -8.53 10.53
N LEU A 196 3.16 -8.90 10.20
CA LEU A 196 2.10 -7.95 9.91
C LEU A 196 1.75 -7.14 11.16
N ARG A 197 1.80 -5.82 11.01
CA ARG A 197 1.46 -4.84 12.04
C ARG A 197 0.15 -4.14 11.74
N THR A 198 -0.13 -3.89 10.47
CA THR A 198 -1.34 -3.18 10.05
C THR A 198 -2.09 -3.97 9.00
N LEU A 199 -3.36 -4.25 9.29
CA LEU A 199 -4.31 -4.88 8.38
C LEU A 199 -5.57 -4.02 8.26
N LEU A 200 -5.78 -3.42 7.09
CA LEU A 200 -6.95 -2.58 6.82
C LEU A 200 -7.92 -3.32 5.90
N LEU A 201 -9.15 -3.49 6.36
CA LEU A 201 -10.23 -4.26 5.73
C LEU A 201 -11.56 -3.49 5.76
N LEU A 202 -11.53 -2.18 6.01
CA LEU A 202 -12.70 -1.29 6.06
C LEU A 202 -13.55 -1.41 4.78
N GLY A 203 -14.87 -1.37 4.88
CA GLY A 203 -15.76 -1.29 3.71
C GLY A 203 -15.72 -2.53 2.81
N ASN A 204 -15.77 -3.73 3.41
CA ASN A 204 -15.81 -5.01 2.69
C ASN A 204 -17.13 -5.76 2.98
N ARG A 205 -17.20 -7.06 2.68
CA ARG A 205 -18.38 -7.92 2.87
C ARG A 205 -18.08 -9.11 3.79
N ILE A 206 -17.10 -8.97 4.68
CA ILE A 206 -16.61 -10.05 5.54
C ILE A 206 -17.67 -10.41 6.57
N LYS A 207 -18.09 -11.68 6.57
CA LYS A 207 -19.11 -12.19 7.52
C LYS A 207 -18.53 -12.77 8.79
N THR A 208 -17.35 -13.38 8.69
CA THR A 208 -16.66 -14.08 9.77
C THR A 208 -15.16 -13.88 9.61
N LEU A 209 -14.44 -13.74 10.72
CA LEU A 209 -12.99 -13.86 10.75
C LEU A 209 -12.61 -15.28 11.15
N PRO A 210 -11.59 -15.90 10.52
CA PRO A 210 -11.08 -17.17 11.01
C PRO A 210 -10.27 -16.95 12.30
N ASP A 211 -10.28 -17.94 13.22
CA ASP A 211 -9.49 -17.91 14.46
C ASP A 211 -7.98 -17.69 14.20
N SER A 212 -7.50 -18.05 13.02
CA SER A 212 -6.12 -17.82 12.58
C SER A 212 -5.70 -16.35 12.53
N VAL A 213 -6.65 -15.39 12.43
CA VAL A 213 -6.34 -13.95 12.54
C VAL A 213 -5.74 -13.63 13.91
N CYS A 214 -6.17 -14.32 14.96
CA CYS A 214 -5.68 -14.13 16.33
C CYS A 214 -4.22 -14.58 16.52
N GLN A 215 -3.64 -15.27 15.52
CA GLN A 215 -2.24 -15.71 15.52
C GLN A 215 -1.28 -14.68 14.90
N LEU A 216 -1.79 -13.51 14.50
CA LEU A 216 -1.00 -12.36 14.06
C LEU A 216 -0.42 -11.63 15.28
N SER A 217 0.59 -12.23 15.90
CA SER A 217 1.12 -11.80 17.20
C SER A 217 1.78 -10.41 17.23
N LYS A 218 1.99 -9.78 16.07
CA LYS A 218 2.55 -8.42 15.95
C LYS A 218 1.53 -7.40 15.45
N LEU A 219 0.27 -7.78 15.32
CA LEU A 219 -0.76 -6.90 14.78
C LEU A 219 -1.04 -5.78 15.78
N GLU A 220 -0.82 -4.56 15.34
CA GLU A 220 -0.98 -3.30 16.09
C GLU A 220 -2.20 -2.51 15.61
N THR A 221 -2.66 -2.74 14.38
CA THR A 221 -3.80 -2.04 13.79
C THR A 221 -4.66 -2.99 12.94
N LEU A 222 -5.96 -3.01 13.21
CA LEU A 222 -6.93 -3.85 12.52
C LEU A 222 -8.24 -3.09 12.28
N TRP A 223 -8.45 -2.64 11.05
CA TRP A 223 -9.67 -1.93 10.69
C TRP A 223 -10.63 -2.84 9.93
N LEU A 224 -11.80 -3.06 10.51
CA LEU A 224 -12.85 -3.95 10.02
C LEU A 224 -14.20 -3.24 9.88
N GLY A 225 -14.23 -1.91 9.98
CA GLY A 225 -15.46 -1.13 9.85
C GLY A 225 -16.21 -1.44 8.55
N ASP A 226 -17.51 -1.16 8.51
CA ASP A 226 -18.39 -1.31 7.36
C ASP A 226 -18.31 -2.68 6.68
N ASN A 227 -18.33 -3.74 7.48
CA ASN A 227 -18.36 -5.13 7.02
C ASN A 227 -19.73 -5.78 7.32
N LYS A 228 -19.77 -7.12 7.43
CA LYS A 228 -20.96 -7.92 7.76
C LYS A 228 -20.68 -8.86 8.93
N LEU A 229 -19.73 -8.50 9.79
CA LEU A 229 -19.26 -9.33 10.89
C LEU A 229 -20.32 -9.42 11.98
N ALA A 230 -20.78 -10.64 12.27
CA ALA A 230 -21.79 -10.87 13.31
C ALA A 230 -21.18 -11.15 14.69
N GLU A 231 -19.95 -11.68 14.71
CA GLU A 231 -19.20 -12.06 15.90
C GLU A 231 -17.70 -11.98 15.64
N LEU A 232 -16.93 -11.80 16.72
CA LEU A 232 -15.48 -11.92 16.70
C LEU A 232 -15.04 -13.34 17.15
N PRO A 233 -13.91 -13.86 16.66
CA PRO A 233 -13.32 -15.11 17.12
C PRO A 233 -13.20 -15.18 18.66
N LYS A 234 -13.39 -16.37 19.25
CA LYS A 234 -13.23 -16.53 20.72
C LYS A 234 -11.83 -16.16 21.20
N SER A 235 -10.82 -16.36 20.35
CA SER A 235 -9.42 -16.03 20.63
C SER A 235 -9.05 -14.58 20.32
N PHE A 236 -10.00 -13.72 19.94
CA PHE A 236 -9.72 -12.32 19.62
C PHE A 236 -8.95 -11.55 20.73
N PRO A 237 -9.23 -11.77 22.04
CA PRO A 237 -8.46 -11.16 23.12
C PRO A 237 -6.96 -11.54 23.16
N GLN A 238 -6.51 -12.55 22.41
CA GLN A 238 -5.09 -12.93 22.33
C GLN A 238 -4.25 -11.92 21.55
N LEU A 239 -4.87 -11.01 20.81
CA LEU A 239 -4.20 -9.93 20.07
C LEU A 239 -3.78 -8.80 21.03
N LYS A 240 -2.75 -9.06 21.84
CA LYS A 240 -2.29 -8.18 22.93
C LYS A 240 -1.81 -6.79 22.49
N HIS A 241 -1.50 -6.62 21.21
CA HIS A 241 -1.00 -5.36 20.65
C HIS A 241 -2.11 -4.53 19.98
N LEU A 242 -3.34 -5.04 19.92
CA LEU A 242 -4.50 -4.31 19.43
C LEU A 242 -5.27 -3.71 20.60
N ASP A 243 -5.57 -2.42 20.54
CA ASP A 243 -6.58 -1.82 21.41
C ASP A 243 -7.96 -2.04 20.79
N TRP A 244 -8.68 -3.01 21.32
CA TRP A 244 -9.99 -3.46 20.81
C TRP A 244 -11.15 -3.23 21.79
N TYR A 245 -10.87 -2.85 23.05
CA TYR A 245 -11.84 -2.84 24.15
C TYR A 245 -12.32 -1.43 24.54
N HIS A 246 -11.45 -0.42 24.47
CA HIS A 246 -11.84 0.96 24.75
C HIS A 246 -12.35 1.64 23.47
N HIS A 247 -13.37 2.49 23.58
CA HIS A 247 -13.99 3.23 22.47
C HIS A 247 -12.95 4.08 21.70
N CYS A 248 -12.13 3.46 20.85
CA CYS A 248 -10.96 4.09 20.26
C CYS A 248 -10.91 3.81 18.76
N GLU A 249 -11.28 4.84 18.01
CA GLU A 249 -11.18 5.00 16.56
C GLU A 249 -9.74 4.87 16.00
N LEU A 250 -8.72 4.64 16.84
CA LEU A 250 -7.31 4.80 16.49
C LEU A 250 -6.59 3.52 16.04
N SER A 251 -6.83 2.36 16.68
CA SER A 251 -6.08 1.12 16.35
C SER A 251 -6.97 -0.03 15.85
N SER A 252 -8.22 -0.10 16.31
CA SER A 252 -9.22 -1.04 15.80
C SER A 252 -10.50 -0.30 15.45
N ASN A 253 -11.13 -0.67 14.33
CA ASN A 253 -12.42 -0.11 13.95
C ASN A 253 -13.37 -1.26 13.59
N PHE A 254 -14.52 -1.34 14.26
CA PHE A 254 -15.57 -2.33 13.99
C PHE A 254 -16.92 -1.70 13.64
N GLU A 255 -16.99 -0.37 13.47
CA GLU A 255 -18.22 0.35 13.19
C GLU A 255 -18.92 -0.19 11.93
N GLY A 256 -20.24 -0.02 11.82
CA GLY A 256 -20.98 -0.50 10.64
C GLY A 256 -21.12 -2.02 10.51
N ASN A 257 -20.61 -2.82 11.46
CA ASN A 257 -20.84 -4.26 11.52
C ASN A 257 -22.07 -4.63 12.37
N PRO A 258 -22.82 -5.69 12.00
CA PRO A 258 -23.91 -6.23 12.79
C PRO A 258 -23.41 -7.10 13.97
N LEU A 259 -22.37 -6.66 14.68
CA LEU A 259 -21.83 -7.38 15.82
C LEU A 259 -22.92 -7.49 16.89
N LYS A 260 -23.21 -8.72 17.34
CA LYS A 260 -24.02 -8.90 18.54
C LYS A 260 -23.27 -8.22 19.69
N LYS A 261 -23.95 -7.37 20.47
CA LYS A 261 -23.37 -6.78 21.68
C LYS A 261 -22.70 -7.89 22.47
N PHE A 262 -21.43 -7.70 22.81
CA PHE A 262 -20.74 -8.58 23.74
C PHE A 262 -21.52 -8.57 25.05
N SER A 263 -22.37 -9.57 25.29
CA SER A 263 -22.74 -9.93 26.65
C SER A 263 -21.52 -10.62 27.23
N PHE A 264 -20.54 -9.83 27.68
CA PHE A 264 -19.69 -10.32 28.75
C PHE A 264 -20.64 -10.51 29.91
N ASP A 265 -21.00 -11.75 30.23
CA ASP A 265 -21.56 -12.04 31.54
C ASP A 265 -20.61 -11.39 32.55
N GLU A 266 -21.17 -10.58 33.46
CA GLU A 266 -20.48 -9.97 34.60
C GLU A 266 -20.05 -11.05 35.60
N ASN A 267 -19.41 -12.12 35.13
CA ASN A 267 -18.79 -13.13 35.96
C ASN A 267 -17.37 -12.66 36.31
N GLU A 268 -16.94 -13.01 37.52
CA GLU A 268 -15.73 -12.54 38.22
C GLU A 268 -14.44 -12.60 37.38
N ASP A 269 -14.36 -13.46 36.37
CA ASP A 269 -13.24 -13.55 35.42
C ASP A 269 -13.04 -12.26 34.62
N SER A 270 -14.11 -11.52 34.30
CA SER A 270 -14.06 -10.24 33.58
C SER A 270 -13.47 -9.12 34.43
N GLN A 271 -13.67 -9.16 35.76
CA GLN A 271 -13.08 -8.18 36.70
C GLN A 271 -11.60 -8.45 36.96
N SER A 272 -11.21 -9.73 37.08
CA SER A 272 -9.80 -10.12 37.15
C SER A 272 -9.04 -9.72 35.87
N PHE A 273 -9.67 -9.87 34.70
CA PHE A 273 -9.07 -9.49 33.42
C PHE A 273 -8.98 -7.97 33.24
N ALA A 274 -10.00 -7.22 33.66
CA ALA A 274 -9.97 -5.76 33.64
C ALA A 274 -8.88 -5.20 34.58
N GLN A 275 -8.63 -5.85 35.71
CA GLN A 275 -7.51 -5.52 36.61
C GLN A 275 -6.14 -5.84 35.98
N GLU A 276 -6.01 -6.93 35.22
CA GLU A 276 -4.76 -7.30 34.55
C GLU A 276 -4.41 -6.30 33.42
N ILE A 277 -5.41 -5.76 32.73
CA ILE A 277 -5.24 -4.69 31.72
C ILE A 277 -4.85 -3.36 32.38
N GLN A 278 -5.42 -3.00 33.53
CA GLN A 278 -5.00 -1.81 34.29
C GLN A 278 -3.58 -1.91 34.86
N SER A 279 -3.10 -3.13 35.13
CA SER A 279 -1.76 -3.36 35.70
C SER A 279 -0.63 -3.22 34.67
N ASN A 280 -0.91 -3.40 33.37
CA ASN A 280 0.06 -3.24 32.28
C ASN A 280 0.07 -1.80 31.76
N LYS A 281 0.68 -0.90 32.54
CA LYS A 281 1.04 0.47 32.13
C LYS A 281 1.76 0.50 30.78
N ILE A 282 1.11 1.01 29.73
CA ILE A 282 1.79 1.69 28.63
C ILE A 282 1.16 3.08 28.47
N TYR A 283 2.06 4.06 28.45
CA TYR A 283 1.90 5.47 28.76
C TYR A 283 0.85 6.28 27.97
N LEU A 284 0.21 7.18 28.73
CA LEU A 284 -0.43 8.44 28.32
C LEU A 284 0.49 9.36 27.50
N PHE A 285 -0.05 10.00 26.46
CA PHE A 285 0.13 11.42 26.10
C PHE A 285 -1.14 11.85 25.34
N SER A 286 -2.08 12.54 25.98
CA SER A 286 -2.14 13.99 26.28
C SER A 286 -3.10 14.69 25.34
N LYS A 287 -4.26 15.06 25.91
CA LYS A 287 -5.17 16.15 25.54
C LYS A 287 -4.62 17.12 24.48
N LEU A 288 -5.45 17.46 23.48
CA LEU A 288 -5.73 18.84 23.07
C LEU A 288 -7.17 18.89 22.48
N PRO A 289 -7.84 20.06 22.52
CA PRO A 289 -9.27 20.17 22.79
C PRO A 289 -10.14 20.23 21.54
N MET A 290 -11.41 19.85 21.71
CA MET A 290 -12.48 20.30 20.82
C MET A 290 -12.59 21.82 20.91
N SER A 291 -12.46 22.49 19.77
CA SER A 291 -13.01 23.83 19.57
C SER A 291 -14.26 23.72 18.69
N GLN A 292 -15.30 24.39 19.19
CA GLN A 292 -16.64 24.56 18.61
C GLN A 292 -16.63 25.17 17.21
#